data_AF-A0A0F9M6X6-F1
#
_entry.id   AF-A0A0F9M6X6-F1
#
_cell.length_a   1.000
_cell.length_b   1.000
_cell.length_c   1.000
_cell.angle_alpha   90.00
_cell.angle_beta   90.00
_cell.angle_gamma   90.00
#
_symmetry.space_group_name_H-M   'P 1'
#
loop_
_entity.id
_entity.type
_entity.pdbx_description
1 polymer ?
#
loop_
_entity_poly.entity_id
_entity_poly.type
_entity_poly.pdbx_seq_one_letter_code
_entity_poly.pdbx_strand_id
1 'polypeptide(L)'
;MSGEFAQIACIFCGRNRPLKSGFSLGAMTIAPAEYGVITIRAVGPGPGRGHKGERGEGFRTIGRLNIREALEDPQYSDIAGQVRDRLIAIVRSYMEAGVLTIEDLTG
;
A
#
# COMPACT_ATOMS: atom_id res chain seq x y z
N MET A 1 8.10 5.25 -34.76
CA MET A 1 7.13 4.61 -33.86
C MET A 1 7.20 5.33 -32.53
N SER A 2 6.15 6.05 -32.14
CA SER A 2 6.07 6.65 -30.81
C SER A 2 5.99 5.51 -29.78
N GLY A 3 6.98 5.44 -28.90
CA GLY A 3 7.11 4.39 -27.88
C GLY A 3 6.22 4.65 -26.66
N GLU A 4 4.93 4.91 -26.88
CA GLU A 4 3.98 5.18 -25.80
C GLU A 4 3.43 3.87 -25.22
N PHE A 5 3.34 3.79 -23.89
CA PHE A 5 2.71 2.68 -23.19
C PHE A 5 1.96 3.18 -21.95
N ALA A 6 0.81 2.56 -21.67
CA ALA A 6 -0.03 2.93 -20.53
C ALA A 6 0.50 2.34 -19.22
N GLN A 7 0.21 3.00 -18.10
CA GLN A 7 0.56 2.53 -16.76
C GLN A 7 -0.63 2.73 -15.81
N ILE A 8 -0.79 1.84 -14.83
CA ILE A 8 -1.70 2.04 -13.69
C ILE A 8 -0.95 2.72 -12.55
N ALA A 9 -1.53 3.79 -12.01
CA ALA A 9 -1.01 4.47 -10.82
C ALA A 9 -1.64 3.86 -9.55
N CYS A 10 -0.81 3.48 -8.57
CA CYS A 10 -1.30 3.02 -7.28
C CYS A 10 -1.91 4.19 -6.49
N ILE A 11 -3.19 4.07 -6.11
CA ILE A 11 -3.93 5.11 -5.37
C ILE A 11 -3.37 5.41 -3.97
N PHE A 12 -2.57 4.51 -3.41
CA PHE A 12 -1.97 4.68 -2.07
C PHE A 12 -0.58 5.30 -2.09
N CYS A 13 0.32 4.82 -2.98
CA CYS A 13 1.73 5.22 -2.98
C CYS A 13 2.17 5.98 -4.25
N GLY A 14 1.27 6.21 -5.21
CA GLY A 14 1.54 6.91 -6.46
C GLY A 14 2.49 6.18 -7.43
N ARG A 15 2.95 4.97 -7.08
CA ARG A 15 3.83 4.19 -7.96
C ARG A 15 3.07 3.70 -9.19
N ASN A 16 3.66 3.93 -10.35
CA ASN A 16 3.13 3.47 -11.63
C ASN A 16 3.62 2.07 -11.97
N ARG A 17 2.74 1.23 -12.53
CA ARG A 17 3.10 -0.06 -13.12
C ARG A 17 2.67 -0.13 -14.58
N PRO A 18 3.54 -0.55 -15.52
CA PRO A 18 3.17 -0.71 -16.92
C PRO A 18 2.00 -1.67 -17.10
N LEU A 19 1.00 -1.25 -17.88
CA LEU A 19 -0.07 -2.12 -18.35
C LEU A 19 0.48 -2.93 -19.54
N LYS A 20 0.71 -4.22 -19.32
CA LYS A 20 1.11 -5.18 -20.35
C LYS A 20 -0.08 -6.11 -20.64
N SER A 21 -0.06 -6.79 -21.79
CA SER A 21 -1.10 -7.78 -22.12
C SER A 21 -1.22 -8.83 -21.00
N GLY A 22 -2.44 -9.05 -20.50
CA GLY A 22 -2.71 -10.01 -19.42
C GLY A 22 -2.51 -9.48 -18.01
N PHE A 23 -2.33 -8.16 -17.81
CA PHE A 23 -2.30 -7.58 -16.47
C PHE A 23 -3.65 -7.77 -15.76
N SER A 24 -3.61 -8.42 -14.59
CA SER A 24 -4.72 -8.56 -13.65
C SER A 24 -4.21 -8.31 -12.24
N LEU A 25 -5.03 -7.72 -11.38
CA LEU A 25 -4.70 -7.54 -9.96
C LEU A 25 -4.74 -8.88 -9.19
N GLY A 26 -5.36 -9.91 -9.76
CA GLY A 26 -5.57 -11.20 -9.10
C GLY A 26 -6.55 -11.13 -7.93
N ALA A 27 -6.77 -12.27 -7.26
CA ALA A 27 -7.53 -12.31 -6.02
C ALA A 27 -6.70 -11.77 -4.85
N MET A 28 -7.37 -11.16 -3.87
CA MET A 28 -6.73 -10.79 -2.62
C MET A 28 -6.30 -12.06 -1.87
N THR A 29 -5.01 -12.18 -1.57
CA THR A 29 -4.45 -13.36 -0.87
C THR A 29 -4.49 -13.23 0.66
N ILE A 30 -4.84 -12.06 1.17
CA ILE A 30 -4.94 -11.72 2.59
C ILE A 30 -6.17 -10.81 2.73
N ALA A 31 -6.91 -10.97 3.82
CA ALA A 31 -8.07 -10.13 4.09
C ALA A 31 -7.66 -8.65 4.22
N PRO A 32 -8.43 -7.69 3.65
CA PRO A 32 -8.09 -6.27 3.72
C PRO A 32 -7.84 -5.76 5.15
N ALA A 33 -8.58 -6.28 6.13
CA ALA A 33 -8.44 -5.92 7.55
C ALA A 33 -7.11 -6.36 8.17
N GLU A 34 -6.43 -7.36 7.59
CA GLU A 34 -5.13 -7.88 8.04
C GLU A 34 -3.95 -7.22 7.32
N TYR A 35 -4.22 -6.34 6.35
CA TYR A 35 -3.15 -5.64 5.66
C TYR A 35 -2.39 -4.70 6.59
N GLY A 36 -1.09 -4.99 6.73
CA GLY A 36 -0.16 -4.14 7.47
C GLY A 36 0.01 -2.78 6.79
N VAL A 37 -0.70 -1.77 7.29
CA VAL A 37 -0.59 -0.38 6.83
C VAL A 37 0.68 0.30 7.33
N ILE A 38 1.23 -0.18 8.46
CA ILE A 38 2.53 0.22 8.98
C ILE A 38 3.46 -0.97 8.96
N THR A 39 4.66 -0.79 8.40
CA THR A 39 5.73 -1.79 8.42
C THR A 39 6.85 -1.29 9.32
N ILE A 40 7.11 -2.00 10.41
CA ILE A 40 8.21 -1.71 11.33
C ILE A 40 9.46 -2.41 10.80
N ARG A 41 10.54 -1.64 10.62
CA ARG A 41 11.80 -2.15 10.10
C ARG A 41 12.96 -1.88 11.05
N ALA A 42 13.77 -2.89 11.29
CA ALA A 42 15.07 -2.71 11.90
C ALA A 42 16.06 -2.22 10.84
N VAL A 43 16.86 -1.22 11.20
CA VAL A 43 17.99 -0.76 10.40
C VAL A 43 19.21 -1.59 10.81
N GLY A 44 19.74 -2.37 9.87
CA GLY A 44 20.99 -3.09 10.07
C GLY A 44 22.14 -2.42 9.32
N PRO A 45 23.38 -2.93 9.48
CA PRO A 45 24.52 -2.46 8.73
C PRO A 45 24.27 -2.69 7.22
N GLY A 46 24.06 -1.60 6.49
CA GLY A 46 23.92 -1.65 5.04
C GLY A 46 25.25 -2.04 4.38
N PRO A 47 25.23 -2.66 3.18
CA PRO A 47 26.46 -2.89 2.44
C PRO A 47 27.12 -1.54 2.14
N GLY A 48 28.35 -1.35 2.63
CA GLY A 48 29.16 -0.17 2.28
C GLY A 48 29.32 -0.04 0.76
N ARG A 49 29.60 1.17 0.27
CA ARG A 49 29.84 1.42 -1.17
C ARG A 49 30.89 0.44 -1.69
N GLY A 50 30.49 -0.44 -2.62
CA GLY A 50 31.39 -1.35 -3.34
C GLY A 50 31.35 -2.82 -2.91
N HIS A 51 30.63 -3.18 -1.84
CA HIS A 51 30.51 -4.59 -1.44
C HIS A 51 29.10 -5.13 -1.68
N LYS A 52 28.98 -6.20 -2.47
CA LYS A 52 27.80 -7.07 -2.43
C LYS A 52 27.87 -7.84 -1.11
N GLY A 53 27.33 -7.26 -0.05
CA GLY A 53 27.22 -7.94 1.23
C GLY A 53 26.39 -9.22 1.08
N GLU A 54 26.95 -10.35 1.49
CA GLU A 54 26.20 -11.57 1.75
C GLU A 54 25.35 -11.35 3.01
N ARG A 55 24.21 -10.67 2.83
CA ARG A 55 22.99 -10.65 3.67
C ARG A 55 22.34 -9.27 3.53
N GLY A 56 21.09 -9.27 3.10
CA GLY A 56 20.25 -8.09 2.90
C GLY A 56 19.83 -7.40 4.20
N GLU A 57 20.79 -7.03 5.06
CA GLU A 57 20.56 -6.42 6.37
C GLU A 57 20.34 -4.89 6.33
N GLY A 58 19.95 -4.32 5.18
CA GLY A 58 19.64 -2.88 5.12
C GLY A 58 18.43 -2.50 5.99
N PHE A 59 17.23 -2.92 5.55
CA PHE A 59 15.98 -2.68 6.28
C PHE A 59 15.18 -3.96 6.40
N ARG A 60 15.36 -4.70 7.50
CA ARG A 60 14.63 -5.93 7.77
C ARG A 60 13.27 -5.60 8.36
N THR A 61 12.18 -6.14 7.78
CA THR A 61 10.86 -6.04 8.41
C THR A 61 10.84 -6.89 9.68
N ILE A 62 10.51 -6.28 10.81
CA ILE A 62 10.43 -6.93 12.12
C ILE A 62 9.02 -6.91 12.70
N GLY A 63 8.12 -6.13 12.11
CA GLY A 63 6.72 -6.10 12.51
C GLY A 63 5.85 -5.44 11.44
N ARG A 64 4.56 -5.67 11.54
CA ARG A 64 3.52 -4.98 10.75
C ARG A 64 2.34 -4.74 11.66
N LEU A 65 1.73 -3.57 11.53
CA LEU A 65 0.47 -3.23 12.20
C LEU A 65 -0.59 -3.07 11.13
N ASN A 66 -1.69 -3.80 11.27
CA ASN A 66 -2.89 -3.56 10.49
C ASN A 66 -3.56 -2.23 10.91
N ILE A 67 -4.57 -1.79 10.17
CA ILE A 67 -5.18 -0.47 10.42
C ILE A 67 -5.78 -0.34 11.82
N ARG A 68 -6.31 -1.43 12.39
CA ARG A 68 -6.87 -1.44 13.73
C ARG A 68 -5.77 -1.32 14.78
N GLU A 69 -4.78 -2.19 14.69
CA GLU A 69 -3.62 -2.18 15.60
C GLU A 69 -2.90 -0.83 15.58
N ALA A 70 -2.74 -0.23 14.39
CA ALA A 70 -2.09 1.06 14.22
C ALA A 70 -2.90 2.24 14.82
N LEU A 71 -4.23 2.15 14.85
CA LEU A 71 -5.09 3.15 15.48
C LEU A 71 -5.10 3.03 17.01
N GLU A 72 -4.95 1.80 17.52
CA GLU A 72 -4.90 1.52 18.97
C GLU A 72 -3.53 1.88 19.58
N ASP A 73 -2.46 1.91 18.79
CA ASP A 73 -1.11 2.32 19.23
C ASP A 73 -0.96 3.86 19.22
N PRO A 74 -0.75 4.53 20.38
CA PRO A 74 -0.58 5.97 20.45
C PRO A 74 0.57 6.51 19.58
N GLN A 75 1.62 5.71 19.34
CA GLN A 75 2.75 6.11 18.50
C GLN A 75 2.36 6.29 17.03
N TYR A 76 1.35 5.55 16.57
CA TYR A 76 0.97 5.46 15.16
C TYR A 76 -0.46 5.95 14.85
N SER A 77 -1.25 6.21 15.89
CA SER A 77 -2.67 6.57 15.76
C SER A 77 -2.93 7.75 14.82
N ASP A 78 -2.11 8.81 14.87
CA ASP A 78 -2.26 9.99 14.00
C ASP A 78 -2.07 9.64 12.52
N ILE A 79 -0.96 8.99 12.17
CA ILE A 79 -0.68 8.63 10.78
C ILE A 79 -1.67 7.57 10.27
N ALA A 80 -2.09 6.64 11.12
CA ALA A 80 -3.13 5.67 10.80
C ALA A 80 -4.49 6.35 10.53
N GLY A 81 -4.82 7.38 11.33
CA GLY A 81 -5.98 8.24 11.12
C GLY A 81 -5.97 8.92 9.75
N GLN A 82 -4.82 9.51 9.38
CA GLN A 82 -4.67 10.14 8.06
C GLN A 82 -4.85 9.16 6.90
N VAL A 83 -4.35 7.92 7.03
CA VAL A 83 -4.55 6.86 6.03
C VAL A 83 -6.03 6.49 5.91
N ARG A 84 -6.74 6.33 7.04
CA ARG A 84 -8.18 6.07 7.07
C ARG A 84 -8.95 7.19 6.38
N ASP A 85 -8.66 8.44 6.72
CA ASP A 85 -9.37 9.61 6.19
C ASP A 85 -9.15 9.76 4.68
N ARG A 86 -7.94 9.46 4.20
CA ARG A 86 -7.64 9.40 2.76
C ARG A 86 -8.47 8.34 2.04
N LEU A 87 -8.63 7.16 2.64
CA LEU A 87 -9.45 6.09 2.06
C LEU A 87 -10.93 6.52 1.99
N ILE A 88 -11.46 7.13 3.06
CA ILE A 88 -12.83 7.66 3.09
C ILE A 88 -13.04 8.68 1.97
N ALA A 89 -12.08 9.61 1.79
CA ALA A 89 -12.16 10.61 0.73
C ALA A 89 -12.20 9.97 -0.67
N ILE A 90 -11.36 8.96 -0.93
CA ILE A 90 -11.37 8.22 -2.20
C ILE A 90 -12.72 7.54 -2.43
N VAL A 91 -13.23 6.80 -1.44
CA VAL A 91 -14.51 6.10 -1.54
C VAL A 91 -15.64 7.09 -1.83
N ARG A 92 -15.71 8.20 -1.10
CA ARG A 92 -16.73 9.24 -1.33
C ARG A 92 -16.67 9.80 -2.74
N SER A 93 -15.49 10.16 -3.23
CA SER A 93 -15.36 10.69 -4.60
C SER A 93 -15.79 9.67 -5.67
N TYR A 94 -15.58 8.37 -5.43
CA TYR A 94 -16.04 7.33 -6.35
C TYR A 94 -17.55 7.17 -6.31
N MET A 95 -18.17 7.31 -5.12
CA MET A 95 -19.62 7.32 -4.99
C MET A 95 -20.26 8.54 -5.66
N GLU A 96 -19.69 9.72 -5.44
CA GLU A 96 -20.13 10.98 -6.08
C GLU A 96 -20.02 10.90 -7.61
N ALA A 97 -19.01 10.19 -8.13
CA ALA A 97 -18.85 9.93 -9.55
C ALA A 97 -19.77 8.82 -10.11
N GLY A 98 -20.56 8.16 -9.26
CA GLY A 98 -21.42 7.03 -9.64
C GLY A 98 -20.66 5.76 -10.03
N VAL A 99 -19.38 5.64 -9.66
CA VAL A 99 -18.53 4.46 -9.94
C VAL A 99 -18.70 3.38 -8.87
N LEU A 100 -19.10 3.79 -7.66
CA LEU A 100 -19.32 2.92 -6.52
C LEU A 100 -20.69 3.25 -5.89
N THR A 101 -21.46 2.25 -5.52
CA THR A 101 -22.72 2.41 -4.77
C THR A 101 -22.56 1.95 -3.33
N ILE A 102 -23.56 2.24 -2.48
CA ILE A 102 -23.54 1.73 -1.11
C ILE A 102 -23.80 0.23 -1.09
N GLU A 103 -24.63 -0.26 -2.01
CA GLU A 103 -24.91 -1.68 -2.19
C GLU A 103 -23.63 -2.46 -2.52
N ASP A 104 -22.73 -1.90 -3.34
CA ASP A 104 -21.42 -2.50 -3.63
C ASP A 104 -20.53 -2.64 -2.40
N LEU A 105 -20.73 -1.79 -1.37
CA LEU A 105 -19.93 -1.78 -0.14
C LEU A 105 -20.50 -2.69 0.94
N THR A 106 -21.81 -2.97 0.92
CA THR A 106 -22.51 -3.72 1.96
C THR A 106 -22.95 -5.12 1.52
N GLY A 107 -22.66 -5.50 0.27
CA GLY A 107 -23.06 -6.76 -0.36
C GLY A 107 -22.66 -8.03 0.39
#